data_AF-A0AAW9TY35-F1
#
_entry.id   AF-A0AAW9TY35-F1
#
_cell.length_a   1.000
_cell.length_b   1.000
_cell.length_c   1.000
_cell.angle_alpha   90.00
_cell.angle_beta   90.00
_cell.angle_gamma   90.00
#
_symmetry.space_group_name_H-M   'P 1'
#
loop_
_entity.id
_entity.type
_entity.pdbx_description
1 polymer ?
#
loop_
_entity_poly.entity_id
_entity_poly.type
_entity_poly.pdbx_seq_one_letter_code
_entity_poly.pdbx_strand_id
1 'polypeptide(L)'
;MNAVHSFKLSGVAVPGSAADMLDEICEHFVEHAKVERRDDLAVLQSELGVARISIENGRLLIELDCPTREKLHMSRTILAEHLFYFAEGQPFELTWSEPTSLSVLPNLHEVTVVSAHDVTPHMRRVIFSCVDVTPFVGSDMHVRLLVPPKGKPPVWPGYREDGRIAWPEGENELLVRVYTIRAVDLDRSELCIDFLQHPAPGVPTPGADFARDAQPGDVAALLGPGAGGLPAERSILLIGDESALPAIARIAAEAPAETHIRAIIEVEDKAEEQPLLTDGVLDVRWLHRGSYPGDAADILVSEAKAAISAVDDETFVWVACERTDIRAIRTFLKARQHDRRTMYVAWYWERDVKIA
;
A
#
# COMPACT_ATOMS: atom_id res chain seq x y z
N MET A 1 -26.05 3.83 27.97
CA MET A 1 -25.76 3.29 26.64
C MET A 1 -25.89 4.45 25.67
N ASN A 2 -24.78 5.13 25.36
CA ASN A 2 -24.81 6.17 24.34
C ASN A 2 -25.01 5.48 22.99
N ALA A 3 -26.06 5.84 22.26
CA ALA A 3 -26.24 5.39 20.89
C ALA A 3 -24.99 5.84 20.11
N VAL A 4 -24.19 4.88 19.66
CA VAL A 4 -23.06 5.16 18.76
C VAL A 4 -23.70 5.76 17.52
N HIS A 5 -23.44 7.04 17.26
CA HIS A 5 -23.92 7.68 16.05
C HIS A 5 -23.34 6.91 14.86
N SER A 6 -24.21 6.47 13.96
CA SER A 6 -23.83 5.73 12.77
C SER A 6 -24.26 6.53 11.54
N PHE A 7 -23.36 6.61 10.56
CA PHE A 7 -23.57 7.29 9.30
C PHE A 7 -23.88 6.24 8.25
N LYS A 8 -25.01 6.41 7.56
CA LYS A 8 -25.53 5.43 6.61
C LYS A 8 -25.59 6.00 5.21
N LEU A 9 -25.39 5.14 4.23
CA LEU A 9 -25.57 5.45 2.82
C LEU A 9 -26.10 4.21 2.10
N SER A 10 -27.02 4.39 1.16
CA SER A 10 -27.40 3.31 0.26
C SER A 10 -26.96 3.57 -1.17
N GLY A 11 -26.72 2.49 -1.91
CA GLY A 11 -26.36 2.53 -3.32
C GLY A 11 -27.05 1.43 -4.10
N VAL A 12 -27.16 1.64 -5.41
CA VAL A 12 -27.69 0.64 -6.35
C VAL A 12 -26.70 0.48 -7.48
N ALA A 13 -26.20 -0.74 -7.66
CA ALA A 13 -25.35 -1.12 -8.78
C ALA A 13 -26.10 -2.02 -9.76
N VAL A 14 -25.89 -1.81 -11.05
CA VAL A 14 -26.48 -2.58 -12.15
C VAL A 14 -25.36 -3.20 -12.98
N PRO A 15 -24.85 -4.38 -12.59
CA PRO A 15 -23.86 -5.13 -13.36
C PRO A 15 -24.51 -6.02 -14.43
N GLY A 16 -23.68 -6.58 -15.32
CA GLY A 16 -24.12 -7.62 -16.26
C GLY A 16 -24.63 -8.89 -15.57
N SER A 17 -24.03 -9.25 -14.44
CA SER A 17 -24.46 -10.35 -13.55
C SER A 17 -24.27 -9.95 -12.09
N ALA A 18 -25.37 -9.81 -11.34
CA ALA A 18 -25.30 -9.45 -9.92
C ALA A 18 -24.70 -10.57 -9.05
N ALA A 19 -24.96 -11.83 -9.39
CA ALA A 19 -24.40 -12.96 -8.67
C ALA A 19 -22.88 -13.02 -8.82
N ASP A 20 -22.38 -12.99 -10.05
CA ASP A 20 -20.94 -13.07 -10.33
C ASP A 20 -20.20 -11.87 -9.71
N MET A 21 -20.76 -10.66 -9.85
CA MET A 21 -20.20 -9.46 -9.22
C MET A 21 -20.14 -9.57 -7.69
N LEU A 22 -21.18 -10.12 -7.05
CA LEU A 22 -21.19 -10.29 -5.60
C LEU A 22 -20.17 -11.33 -5.12
N ASP A 23 -19.96 -12.39 -5.89
CA ASP A 23 -18.98 -13.43 -5.61
C ASP A 23 -17.55 -12.88 -5.76
N GLU A 24 -17.24 -12.13 -6.83
CA GLU A 24 -15.96 -11.44 -7.02
C GLU A 24 -15.65 -10.47 -5.86
N ILE A 25 -16.63 -9.66 -5.42
CA ILE A 25 -16.47 -8.80 -4.24
C ILE A 25 -16.13 -9.64 -3.01
N CYS A 26 -16.84 -10.74 -2.78
CA CYS A 26 -16.60 -11.56 -1.60
C CYS A 26 -15.21 -12.18 -1.64
N GLU A 27 -14.79 -12.74 -2.77
CA GLU A 27 -13.46 -13.34 -2.95
C GLU A 27 -12.33 -12.32 -2.78
N HIS A 28 -12.51 -11.11 -3.32
CA HIS A 28 -11.52 -10.06 -3.20
C HIS A 28 -11.37 -9.53 -1.76
N PHE A 29 -12.49 -9.26 -1.09
CA PHE A 29 -12.46 -8.58 0.20
C PHE A 29 -12.11 -9.48 1.39
N VAL A 30 -11.94 -10.80 1.22
CA VAL A 30 -11.54 -11.69 2.35
C VAL A 30 -10.21 -11.29 2.98
N GLU A 31 -9.33 -10.65 2.21
CA GLU A 31 -8.02 -10.19 2.67
C GLU A 31 -8.11 -8.88 3.46
N HIS A 32 -9.23 -8.17 3.37
CA HIS A 32 -9.40 -6.80 3.89
C HIS A 32 -10.57 -6.65 4.87
N ALA A 33 -11.45 -7.64 4.95
CA ALA A 33 -12.65 -7.61 5.78
C ALA A 33 -13.05 -9.02 6.22
N LYS A 34 -13.81 -9.10 7.31
CA LYS A 34 -14.58 -10.30 7.61
C LYS A 34 -15.75 -10.36 6.63
N VAL A 35 -15.79 -11.38 5.79
CA VAL A 35 -16.82 -11.58 4.76
C VAL A 35 -17.76 -12.71 5.16
N GLU A 36 -19.07 -12.44 5.16
CA GLU A 36 -20.12 -13.44 5.30
C GLU A 36 -21.01 -13.44 4.05
N ARG A 37 -21.02 -14.56 3.30
CA ARG A 37 -21.82 -14.76 2.09
C ARG A 37 -22.97 -15.73 2.37
N ARG A 38 -24.21 -15.36 2.02
CA ARG A 38 -25.43 -16.18 2.13
C ARG A 38 -26.37 -15.93 0.93
N ASP A 39 -26.42 -16.84 -0.03
CA ASP A 39 -27.33 -16.85 -1.20
C ASP A 39 -27.42 -15.54 -2.00
N ASP A 40 -28.23 -14.57 -1.59
CA ASP A 40 -28.40 -13.27 -2.24
C ASP A 40 -27.85 -12.11 -1.39
N LEU A 41 -27.12 -12.40 -0.30
CA LEU A 41 -26.56 -11.40 0.62
C LEU A 41 -25.07 -11.62 0.84
N ALA A 42 -24.32 -10.53 0.92
CA ALA A 42 -22.99 -10.46 1.48
C ALA A 42 -22.92 -9.39 2.58
N VAL A 43 -22.18 -9.67 3.65
CA VAL A 43 -21.86 -8.72 4.71
C VAL A 43 -20.34 -8.64 4.84
N LEU A 44 -19.79 -7.45 4.60
CA LEU A 44 -18.37 -7.15 4.75
C LEU A 44 -18.20 -6.28 6.00
N GLN A 45 -17.37 -6.72 6.94
CA GLN A 45 -17.07 -5.97 8.16
C GLN A 45 -15.57 -5.68 8.25
N SER A 46 -15.22 -4.40 8.30
CA SER A 46 -13.85 -3.90 8.43
C SER A 46 -13.76 -2.78 9.48
N GLU A 47 -12.58 -2.20 9.65
CA GLU A 47 -12.38 -1.04 10.53
C GLU A 47 -13.12 0.22 10.08
N LEU A 48 -13.49 0.29 8.78
CA LEU A 48 -14.27 1.39 8.24
C LEU A 48 -15.75 1.28 8.62
N GLY A 49 -16.26 0.08 8.84
CA GLY A 49 -17.67 -0.16 9.17
C GLY A 49 -18.19 -1.44 8.54
N VAL A 50 -19.49 -1.45 8.25
CA VAL A 50 -20.20 -2.60 7.67
C VAL A 50 -20.77 -2.22 6.32
N ALA A 51 -20.49 -3.04 5.30
CA ALA A 51 -21.19 -3.01 4.02
C ALA A 51 -22.10 -4.24 3.92
N ARG A 52 -23.39 -4.03 3.64
CA ARG A 52 -24.34 -5.09 3.29
C ARG A 52 -24.68 -4.95 1.83
N ILE A 53 -24.55 -6.03 1.06
CA ILE A 53 -24.79 -6.03 -0.37
C ILE A 53 -25.76 -7.17 -0.67
N SER A 54 -26.96 -6.86 -1.15
CA SER A 54 -27.99 -7.85 -1.47
C SER A 54 -28.39 -7.81 -2.94
N ILE A 55 -28.73 -8.97 -3.50
CA ILE A 55 -29.25 -9.09 -4.86
C ILE A 55 -30.76 -8.91 -4.83
N GLU A 56 -31.28 -7.97 -5.62
CA GLU A 56 -32.70 -7.82 -5.86
C GLU A 56 -32.97 -7.50 -7.33
N ASN A 57 -33.80 -8.30 -8.00
CA ASN A 57 -34.16 -8.13 -9.42
C ASN A 57 -32.95 -7.98 -10.36
N GLY A 58 -31.88 -8.74 -10.12
CA GLY A 58 -30.64 -8.69 -10.90
C GLY A 58 -29.77 -7.45 -10.64
N ARG A 59 -30.02 -6.69 -9.57
CA ARG A 59 -29.24 -5.53 -9.14
C ARG A 59 -28.60 -5.79 -7.79
N LEU A 60 -27.54 -5.05 -7.47
CA LEU A 60 -26.97 -5.02 -6.13
C LEU A 60 -27.51 -3.80 -5.37
N LEU A 61 -28.17 -4.06 -4.25
CA LEU A 61 -28.51 -3.06 -3.27
C LEU A 61 -27.42 -3.02 -2.20
N ILE A 62 -26.84 -1.85 -2.00
CA ILE A 62 -25.70 -1.64 -1.12
C ILE A 62 -26.18 -0.79 0.05
N GLU A 63 -25.86 -1.20 1.28
CA GLU A 63 -26.02 -0.40 2.49
C GLU A 63 -24.67 -0.31 3.21
N LEU A 64 -24.21 0.91 3.44
CA LEU A 64 -23.03 1.21 4.23
C LEU A 64 -23.46 1.75 5.59
N ASP A 65 -22.81 1.28 6.66
CA ASP A 65 -23.02 1.72 8.04
C ASP A 65 -21.66 1.91 8.72
N CYS A 66 -21.28 3.16 8.93
CA CYS A 66 -19.94 3.54 9.36
C CYS A 66 -19.98 4.48 10.59
N PRO A 67 -18.97 4.45 11.47
CA PRO A 67 -18.98 5.22 12.71
C PRO A 67 -18.66 6.71 12.51
N THR A 68 -18.09 7.10 11.36
CA THR A 68 -17.80 8.50 11.02
C THR A 68 -18.13 8.80 9.55
N ARG A 69 -18.25 10.08 9.18
CA ARG A 69 -18.50 10.51 7.79
C ARG A 69 -17.31 10.18 6.88
N GLU A 70 -16.10 10.33 7.39
CA GLU A 70 -14.85 10.04 6.68
C GLU A 70 -14.78 8.55 6.35
N LYS A 71 -15.10 7.69 7.32
CA LYS A 71 -15.14 6.24 7.11
C LYS A 71 -16.27 5.80 6.18
N LEU A 72 -17.45 6.40 6.29
CA LEU A 72 -18.56 6.17 5.33
C LEU A 72 -18.12 6.48 3.91
N HIS A 73 -17.44 7.61 3.76
CA HIS A 73 -16.94 8.07 2.50
C HIS A 73 -15.86 7.12 1.93
N MET A 74 -14.87 6.74 2.74
CA MET A 74 -13.84 5.77 2.32
C MET A 74 -14.45 4.43 1.92
N SER A 75 -15.41 3.91 2.69
CA SER A 75 -16.15 2.68 2.34
C SER A 75 -16.85 2.80 0.99
N ARG A 76 -17.50 3.94 0.73
CA ARG A 76 -18.14 4.22 -0.56
C ARG A 76 -17.13 4.16 -1.71
N THR A 77 -16.02 4.88 -1.59
CA THR A 77 -15.01 4.95 -2.66
C THR A 77 -14.33 3.61 -2.89
N ILE A 78 -13.93 2.91 -1.83
CA ILE A 78 -13.32 1.57 -1.95
C ILE A 78 -14.28 0.63 -2.68
N LEU A 79 -15.54 0.56 -2.26
CA LEU A 79 -16.50 -0.34 -2.89
C LEU A 79 -16.78 0.06 -4.36
N ALA A 80 -16.91 1.35 -4.65
CA ALA A 80 -17.13 1.85 -6.01
C ALA A 80 -15.96 1.50 -6.95
N GLU A 81 -14.71 1.74 -6.54
CA GLU A 81 -13.53 1.42 -7.36
C GLU A 81 -13.48 -0.07 -7.71
N HIS A 82 -13.75 -0.97 -6.75
CA HIS A 82 -13.75 -2.42 -7.00
C HIS A 82 -14.90 -2.86 -7.89
N LEU A 83 -16.11 -2.33 -7.68
CA LEU A 83 -17.26 -2.62 -8.53
C LEU A 83 -17.00 -2.26 -10.00
N PHE A 84 -16.42 -1.09 -10.27
CA PHE A 84 -16.05 -0.68 -11.62
C PHE A 84 -14.89 -1.50 -12.17
N TYR A 85 -13.92 -1.88 -11.34
CA TYR A 85 -12.81 -2.74 -11.72
C TYR A 85 -13.30 -4.14 -12.16
N PHE A 86 -14.17 -4.79 -11.38
CA PHE A 86 -14.72 -6.11 -11.74
C PHE A 86 -15.67 -6.05 -12.93
N ALA A 87 -16.31 -4.90 -13.18
CA ALA A 87 -17.18 -4.71 -14.33
C ALA A 87 -16.41 -4.44 -15.63
N GLU A 88 -15.08 -4.30 -15.60
CA GLU A 88 -14.27 -3.84 -16.73
C GLU A 88 -14.65 -4.51 -18.07
N GLY A 89 -14.96 -3.68 -19.07
CA GLY A 89 -15.40 -4.15 -20.40
C GLY A 89 -16.89 -4.47 -20.51
N GLN A 90 -17.69 -4.33 -19.44
CA GLN A 90 -19.14 -4.53 -19.43
C GLN A 90 -19.90 -3.24 -19.09
N PRO A 91 -21.15 -3.06 -19.57
CA PRO A 91 -22.02 -1.98 -19.10
C PRO A 91 -22.24 -2.08 -17.59
N PHE A 92 -21.99 -0.99 -16.89
CA PHE A 92 -22.13 -0.92 -15.44
C PHE A 92 -22.57 0.48 -15.00
N GLU A 93 -23.57 0.52 -14.14
CA GLU A 93 -24.06 1.75 -13.52
C GLU A 93 -24.03 1.61 -12.00
N LEU A 94 -23.62 2.67 -11.30
CA LEU A 94 -23.64 2.77 -9.85
C LEU A 94 -24.18 4.14 -9.44
N THR A 95 -25.20 4.12 -8.57
CA THR A 95 -25.82 5.34 -8.03
C THR A 95 -25.87 5.26 -6.52
N TRP A 96 -25.71 6.41 -5.85
CA TRP A 96 -25.80 6.54 -4.40
C TRP A 96 -27.00 7.39 -4.00
N SER A 97 -27.60 7.10 -2.85
CA SER A 97 -28.77 7.81 -2.34
C SER A 97 -28.49 9.28 -2.04
N GLU A 98 -27.24 9.61 -1.74
CA GLU A 98 -26.78 10.96 -1.43
C GLU A 98 -25.46 11.25 -2.16
N PRO A 99 -25.28 12.46 -2.71
CA PRO A 99 -24.01 12.88 -3.27
C PRO A 99 -22.94 12.99 -2.16
N THR A 100 -21.67 13.10 -2.56
CA THR A 100 -20.64 13.47 -1.59
C THR A 100 -20.86 14.88 -1.06
N SER A 101 -20.72 15.07 0.26
CA SER A 101 -20.67 16.41 0.86
C SER A 101 -19.24 16.93 1.04
N LEU A 102 -18.24 16.11 0.68
CA LEU A 102 -16.83 16.45 0.84
C LEU A 102 -16.27 17.07 -0.44
N SER A 103 -15.54 18.17 -0.28
CA SER A 103 -14.84 18.86 -1.37
C SER A 103 -13.43 18.32 -1.63
N VAL A 104 -12.86 17.58 -0.68
CA VAL A 104 -11.50 16.99 -0.73
C VAL A 104 -11.52 15.57 -0.21
N LEU A 105 -10.55 14.76 -0.64
CA LEU A 105 -10.38 13.41 -0.12
C LEU A 105 -9.98 13.45 1.38
N PRO A 106 -10.71 12.80 2.32
CA PRO A 106 -10.38 12.80 3.75
C PRO A 106 -8.98 12.30 4.09
N ASN A 107 -8.45 11.39 3.27
CA ASN A 107 -7.14 10.79 3.43
C ASN A 107 -6.11 11.39 2.46
N LEU A 108 -6.36 12.60 1.95
CA LEU A 108 -5.37 13.37 1.20
C LEU A 108 -4.74 14.40 2.13
N HIS A 109 -3.42 14.31 2.24
CA HIS A 109 -2.60 15.16 3.08
C HIS A 109 -1.66 15.94 2.17
N GLU A 110 -1.87 17.24 2.03
CA GLU A 110 -0.89 18.10 1.38
C GLU A 110 0.41 18.09 2.19
N VAL A 111 1.52 18.04 1.47
CA VAL A 111 2.87 18.03 2.05
C VAL A 111 3.78 18.98 1.28
N THR A 112 4.77 19.53 1.99
CA THR A 112 5.80 20.39 1.39
C THR A 112 7.17 19.82 1.70
N VAL A 113 8.01 19.70 0.67
CA VAL A 113 9.40 19.26 0.82
C VAL A 113 10.13 20.24 1.72
N VAL A 114 10.74 19.72 2.78
CA VAL A 114 11.61 20.45 3.71
C VAL A 114 13.06 20.33 3.26
N SER A 115 13.49 19.12 2.91
CA SER A 115 14.85 18.84 2.42
C SER A 115 14.93 17.49 1.72
N ALA A 116 15.99 17.26 0.96
CA ALA A 116 16.30 15.98 0.34
C ALA A 116 17.81 15.71 0.39
N HIS A 117 18.22 14.48 0.71
CA HIS A 117 19.62 14.08 0.80
C HIS A 117 19.82 12.59 0.52
N ASP A 118 21.01 12.20 0.11
CA ASP A 118 21.35 10.80 -0.14
C ASP A 118 21.73 10.11 1.18
N VAL A 119 21.09 8.98 1.47
CA VAL A 119 21.35 8.10 2.63
C VAL A 119 22.45 7.10 2.28
N THR A 120 22.37 6.55 1.07
CA THR A 120 23.37 5.71 0.40
C THR A 120 23.46 6.16 -1.07
N PRO A 121 24.45 5.71 -1.85
CA PRO A 121 24.58 6.15 -3.25
C PRO A 121 23.30 5.99 -4.08
N HIS A 122 22.51 4.94 -3.85
CA HIS A 122 21.25 4.70 -4.54
C HIS A 122 19.99 4.87 -3.67
N MET A 123 20.08 5.41 -2.45
CA MET A 123 18.90 5.72 -1.64
C MET A 123 18.84 7.20 -1.31
N ARG A 124 17.79 7.89 -1.75
CA ARG A 124 17.57 9.30 -1.47
C ARG A 124 16.38 9.50 -0.54
N ARG A 125 16.59 10.18 0.60
CA ARG A 125 15.54 10.54 1.54
C ARG A 125 14.99 11.92 1.21
N VAL A 126 13.68 12.03 1.10
CA VAL A 126 12.97 13.31 1.06
C VAL A 126 12.17 13.48 2.34
N ILE A 127 12.37 14.62 3.00
CA ILE A 127 11.65 15.00 4.22
C ILE A 127 10.55 15.97 3.84
N PHE A 128 9.35 15.70 4.34
CA PHE A 128 8.14 16.45 4.10
C PHE A 128 7.59 17.01 5.40
N SER A 129 7.15 18.26 5.36
CA SER A 129 6.26 18.82 6.39
C SER A 129 4.81 18.51 6.03
N CYS A 130 3.99 18.22 7.03
CA CYS A 130 2.56 17.98 6.89
C CYS A 130 1.83 18.65 8.06
N VAL A 131 0.62 19.19 7.82
CA VAL A 131 -0.15 19.85 8.87
C VAL A 131 -0.49 18.90 10.02
N ASP A 132 -0.84 17.65 9.68
CA ASP A 132 -1.14 16.60 10.64
C ASP A 132 -0.51 15.29 10.19
N VAL A 133 0.46 14.82 10.95
CA VAL A 133 1.16 13.55 10.72
C VAL A 133 0.58 12.40 11.54
N THR A 134 -0.37 12.67 12.45
CA THR A 134 -1.00 11.67 13.31
C THR A 134 -1.55 10.46 12.55
N PRO A 135 -2.18 10.62 11.37
CA PRO A 135 -2.69 9.49 10.60
C PRO A 135 -1.62 8.48 10.17
N PHE A 136 -0.34 8.87 10.16
CA PHE A 136 0.78 8.05 9.69
C PHE A 136 1.52 7.29 10.81
N VAL A 137 1.09 7.44 12.07
CA VAL A 137 1.72 6.80 13.24
C VAL A 137 0.97 5.53 13.62
N GLY A 138 1.70 4.41 13.81
CA GLY A 138 1.13 3.14 14.25
C GLY A 138 0.08 2.54 13.29
N SER A 139 0.06 3.01 12.04
CA SER A 139 -0.89 2.64 11.00
C SER A 139 -0.22 1.84 9.88
N ASP A 140 -0.96 1.64 8.78
CA ASP A 140 -0.42 1.28 7.47
C ASP A 140 0.79 2.14 7.08
N MET A 141 1.75 1.53 6.38
CA MET A 141 3.03 2.18 6.07
C MET A 141 3.08 2.84 4.69
N HIS A 142 2.21 2.46 3.75
CA HIS A 142 2.29 2.94 2.38
C HIS A 142 1.35 4.11 2.10
N VAL A 143 1.79 4.99 1.20
CA VAL A 143 1.02 6.13 0.68
C VAL A 143 1.16 6.18 -0.83
N ARG A 144 0.12 6.68 -1.49
CA ARG A 144 0.29 7.20 -2.85
C ARG A 144 0.84 8.62 -2.75
N LEU A 145 2.05 8.83 -3.27
CA LEU A 145 2.61 10.15 -3.51
C LEU A 145 2.03 10.72 -4.80
N LEU A 146 1.45 11.91 -4.71
CA LEU A 146 0.84 12.68 -5.78
C LEU A 146 1.71 13.91 -6.04
N VAL A 147 2.39 13.94 -7.18
CA VAL A 147 3.25 15.08 -7.57
C VAL A 147 2.60 15.84 -8.73
N PRO A 148 2.31 17.14 -8.57
CA PRO A 148 1.74 17.96 -9.64
C PRO A 148 2.78 18.26 -10.73
N PRO A 149 2.35 18.61 -11.96
CA PRO A 149 3.25 19.11 -12.99
C PRO A 149 4.05 20.32 -12.50
N LYS A 150 5.38 20.32 -12.75
CA LYS A 150 6.27 21.41 -12.33
C LYS A 150 5.77 22.77 -12.86
N GLY A 151 5.79 23.78 -11.99
CA GLY A 151 5.48 25.16 -12.33
C GLY A 151 3.98 25.49 -12.43
N LYS A 152 3.09 24.57 -12.08
CA LYS A 152 1.65 24.81 -12.00
C LYS A 152 1.13 24.69 -10.56
N PRO A 153 0.09 25.46 -10.18
CA PRO A 153 -0.64 25.19 -8.94
C PRO A 153 -1.20 23.76 -8.95
N PRO A 154 -1.17 23.04 -7.82
CA PRO A 154 -1.70 21.69 -7.77
C PRO A 154 -3.21 21.69 -7.99
N VAL A 155 -3.68 20.70 -8.74
CA VAL A 155 -5.09 20.32 -8.81
C VAL A 155 -5.19 18.94 -8.20
N TRP A 156 -5.83 18.82 -7.04
CA TRP A 156 -5.95 17.54 -6.34
C TRP A 156 -7.15 16.74 -6.81
N PRO A 157 -7.10 15.40 -6.69
CA PRO A 157 -8.25 14.56 -7.00
C PRO A 157 -9.45 14.90 -6.11
N GLY A 158 -10.62 14.87 -6.72
CA GLY A 158 -11.91 15.04 -6.04
C GLY A 158 -12.75 13.78 -6.17
N TYR A 159 -14.07 13.97 -6.31
CA TYR A 159 -15.04 12.88 -6.40
C TYR A 159 -15.85 12.91 -7.67
N ARG A 160 -16.15 11.71 -8.16
CA ARG A 160 -17.20 11.46 -9.14
C ARG A 160 -18.52 11.22 -8.41
N GLU A 161 -19.64 11.45 -9.10
CA GLU A 161 -20.98 11.18 -8.56
C GLU A 161 -21.20 9.69 -8.23
N ASP A 162 -20.53 8.80 -8.97
CA ASP A 162 -20.53 7.35 -8.76
C ASP A 162 -19.71 6.90 -7.54
N GLY A 163 -19.07 7.82 -6.82
CA GLY A 163 -18.30 7.56 -5.60
C GLY A 163 -16.81 7.26 -5.82
N ARG A 164 -16.35 7.12 -7.07
CA ARG A 164 -14.91 6.96 -7.39
C ARG A 164 -14.13 8.26 -7.28
N ILE A 165 -12.81 8.14 -7.33
CA ILE A 165 -11.91 9.29 -7.35
C ILE A 165 -11.96 9.99 -8.72
N ALA A 166 -12.14 11.30 -8.72
CA ALA A 166 -12.00 12.14 -9.90
C ALA A 166 -10.54 12.61 -10.01
N TRP A 167 -9.73 11.85 -10.74
CA TRP A 167 -8.34 12.20 -11.01
C TRP A 167 -8.23 13.39 -11.98
N PRO A 168 -7.30 14.33 -11.77
CA PRO A 168 -6.97 15.36 -12.76
C PRO A 168 -6.40 14.73 -14.03
N GLU A 169 -6.79 15.24 -15.19
CA GLU A 169 -6.39 14.72 -16.51
C GLU A 169 -5.65 15.78 -17.34
N GLY A 170 -4.94 15.33 -18.37
CA GLY A 170 -4.26 16.19 -19.34
C GLY A 170 -3.17 17.05 -18.71
N GLU A 171 -3.29 18.37 -18.87
CA GLU A 171 -2.28 19.34 -18.43
C GLU A 171 -2.07 19.44 -16.91
N ASN A 172 -2.98 18.83 -16.14
CA ASN A 172 -2.94 18.77 -14.67
C ASN A 172 -2.71 17.35 -14.16
N GLU A 173 -2.44 16.38 -15.04
CA GLU A 173 -2.21 14.98 -14.67
C GLU A 173 -1.13 14.87 -13.59
N LEU A 174 -1.43 14.14 -12.53
CA LEU A 174 -0.54 13.95 -11.39
C LEU A 174 0.33 12.73 -11.61
N LEU A 175 1.62 12.82 -11.29
CA LEU A 175 2.43 11.62 -11.07
C LEU A 175 1.92 10.93 -9.80
N VAL A 176 1.48 9.68 -9.93
CA VAL A 176 1.05 8.85 -8.80
C VAL A 176 2.01 7.67 -8.63
N ARG A 177 2.65 7.54 -7.47
CA ARG A 177 3.51 6.40 -7.12
C ARG A 177 3.28 5.97 -5.69
N VAL A 178 3.35 4.67 -5.42
CA VAL A 178 3.23 4.14 -4.06
C VAL A 178 4.62 4.14 -3.42
N TYR A 179 4.70 4.67 -2.21
CA TYR A 179 5.93 4.72 -1.42
C TYR A 179 5.65 4.37 0.04
N THR A 180 6.70 3.94 0.73
CA THR A 180 6.67 3.71 2.17
C THR A 180 7.04 4.99 2.91
N ILE A 181 6.22 5.39 3.87
CA ILE A 181 6.63 6.36 4.88
C ILE A 181 7.69 5.67 5.73
N ARG A 182 8.92 6.20 5.71
CA ARG A 182 10.09 5.62 6.37
C ARG A 182 10.12 5.93 7.87
N ALA A 183 9.73 7.13 8.27
CA ALA A 183 9.63 7.56 9.66
C ALA A 183 8.72 8.78 9.77
N VAL A 184 8.17 9.00 10.96
CA VAL A 184 7.35 10.16 11.32
C VAL A 184 7.96 10.85 12.54
N ASP A 185 8.05 12.17 12.50
CA ASP A 185 8.46 13.05 13.59
C ASP A 185 7.27 13.91 14.01
N LEU A 186 6.66 13.54 15.14
CA LEU A 186 5.48 14.22 15.68
C LEU A 186 5.79 15.64 16.14
N ASP A 187 6.98 15.87 16.71
CA ASP A 187 7.34 17.17 17.30
C ASP A 187 7.56 18.22 16.21
N ARG A 188 8.06 17.79 15.05
CA ARG A 188 8.29 18.68 13.89
C ARG A 188 7.14 18.68 12.89
N SER A 189 6.13 17.83 13.07
CA SER A 189 5.09 17.55 12.07
C SER A 189 5.69 17.20 10.70
N GLU A 190 6.72 16.34 10.72
CA GLU A 190 7.45 15.92 9.54
C GLU A 190 7.35 14.40 9.36
N LEU A 191 7.50 13.96 8.12
CA LEU A 191 7.71 12.56 7.78
C LEU A 191 8.76 12.45 6.69
N CYS A 192 9.36 11.28 6.53
CA CYS A 192 10.28 11.03 5.43
C CYS A 192 9.88 9.83 4.59
N ILE A 193 10.27 9.89 3.32
CA ILE A 193 10.13 8.81 2.35
C ILE A 193 11.51 8.59 1.73
N ASP A 194 11.90 7.32 1.62
CA ASP A 194 13.14 6.91 0.98
C ASP A 194 12.85 6.42 -0.45
N PHE A 195 13.61 6.94 -1.41
CA PHE A 195 13.45 6.71 -2.84
C PHE A 195 14.69 6.02 -3.38
N LEU A 196 14.52 4.77 -3.82
CA LEU A 196 15.52 4.05 -4.58
C LEU A 196 15.81 4.80 -5.89
N GLN A 197 17.06 5.18 -6.10
CA GLN A 197 17.57 5.79 -7.31
C GLN A 197 18.08 4.67 -8.23
N HIS A 198 17.39 4.49 -9.36
CA HIS A 198 17.70 3.42 -10.32
C HIS A 198 17.75 3.97 -11.76
N PRO A 199 18.62 4.95 -12.05
CA PRO A 199 18.67 5.55 -13.37
C PRO A 199 19.06 4.50 -14.42
N ALA A 200 18.26 4.39 -15.47
CA ALA A 200 18.55 3.54 -16.61
C ALA A 200 18.51 4.37 -17.90
N PRO A 201 19.53 4.27 -18.79
CA PRO A 201 19.58 5.06 -20.01
C PRO A 201 18.29 4.90 -20.85
N GLY A 202 17.60 6.02 -21.09
CA GLY A 202 16.38 6.06 -21.90
C GLY A 202 15.12 5.52 -21.20
N VAL A 203 15.18 5.14 -19.93
CA VAL A 203 14.03 4.67 -19.15
C VAL A 203 13.65 5.74 -18.13
N PRO A 204 12.46 6.35 -18.23
CA PRO A 204 12.02 7.35 -17.26
C PRO A 204 11.75 6.69 -15.90
N THR A 205 12.18 7.34 -14.83
CA THR A 205 12.03 6.84 -13.46
C THR A 205 11.31 7.89 -12.62
N PRO A 206 10.05 8.24 -12.96
CA PRO A 206 9.47 9.53 -12.57
C PRO A 206 9.38 9.76 -11.06
N GLY A 207 9.21 8.71 -10.26
CA GLY A 207 9.25 8.81 -8.80
C GLY A 207 10.66 9.09 -8.25
N ALA A 208 11.68 8.39 -8.77
CA ALA A 208 13.08 8.65 -8.45
C ALA A 208 13.53 10.03 -8.97
N ASP A 209 13.05 10.43 -10.17
CA ASP A 209 13.31 11.73 -10.79
C ASP A 209 12.76 12.87 -9.92
N PHE A 210 11.54 12.73 -9.41
CA PHE A 210 10.98 13.68 -8.44
C PHE A 210 11.89 13.82 -7.22
N ALA A 211 12.27 12.71 -6.59
CA ALA A 211 13.09 12.75 -5.38
C ALA A 211 14.49 13.34 -5.63
N ARG A 212 15.13 12.99 -6.75
CA ARG A 212 16.42 13.56 -7.18
C ARG A 212 16.32 15.07 -7.31
N ASP A 213 15.28 15.56 -7.96
CA ASP A 213 15.12 16.98 -8.27
C ASP A 213 14.48 17.79 -7.12
N ALA A 214 13.95 17.12 -6.09
CA ALA A 214 13.18 17.74 -5.02
C ALA A 214 13.93 18.90 -4.34
N GLN A 215 13.28 20.05 -4.24
CA GLN A 215 13.78 21.25 -3.58
C GLN A 215 12.88 21.64 -2.40
N PRO A 216 13.44 22.28 -1.35
CA PRO A 216 12.64 22.87 -0.30
C PRO A 216 11.56 23.80 -0.86
N GLY A 217 10.31 23.60 -0.43
CA GLY A 217 9.14 24.34 -0.92
C GLY A 217 8.36 23.65 -2.04
N ASP A 218 8.88 22.57 -2.64
CA ASP A 218 8.10 21.77 -3.60
C ASP A 218 6.87 21.16 -2.90
N VAL A 219 5.71 21.26 -3.55
CA VAL A 219 4.43 20.78 -3.01
C VAL A 219 4.06 19.44 -3.63
N ALA A 220 3.58 18.52 -2.80
CA ALA A 220 3.02 17.24 -3.19
C ALA A 220 1.80 16.92 -2.29
N ALA A 221 1.14 15.80 -2.53
CA ALA A 221 0.16 15.26 -1.59
C ALA A 221 0.41 13.77 -1.35
N LEU A 222 0.04 13.31 -0.15
CA LEU A 222 0.00 11.91 0.21
C LEU A 222 -1.45 11.47 0.29
N LEU A 223 -1.82 10.45 -0.46
CA LEU A 223 -3.12 9.82 -0.39
C LEU A 223 -2.97 8.48 0.34
N GLY A 224 -3.49 8.40 1.57
CA GLY A 224 -3.28 7.30 2.49
C GLY A 224 -3.20 7.78 3.96
N PRO A 225 -2.55 7.01 4.85
CA PRO A 225 -1.86 5.75 4.56
C PRO A 225 -2.84 4.63 4.17
N GLY A 226 -2.32 3.59 3.53
CA GLY A 226 -3.07 2.40 3.18
C GLY A 226 -2.16 1.21 2.88
N ALA A 227 -2.53 0.05 3.40
CA ALA A 227 -1.81 -1.22 3.32
C ALA A 227 -0.40 -1.25 3.96
N GLY A 228 0.10 -2.47 4.16
CA GLY A 228 1.43 -2.69 4.73
C GLY A 228 1.49 -2.32 6.21
N GLY A 229 0.47 -2.67 7.00
CA GLY A 229 0.46 -2.49 8.45
C GLY A 229 1.71 -3.07 9.12
N LEU A 230 2.04 -2.50 10.28
CA LEU A 230 3.17 -2.93 11.09
C LEU A 230 2.87 -4.30 11.72
N PRO A 231 3.72 -5.32 11.51
CA PRO A 231 3.59 -6.60 12.20
C PRO A 231 3.78 -6.40 13.71
N ALA A 232 3.01 -7.14 14.51
CA ALA A 232 3.00 -7.06 15.96
C ALA A 232 3.47 -8.36 16.64
N GLU A 233 3.91 -9.33 15.84
CA GLU A 233 4.39 -10.63 16.27
C GLU A 233 5.77 -10.52 16.92
N ARG A 234 6.06 -11.46 17.84
CA ARG A 234 7.34 -11.50 18.57
C ARG A 234 8.49 -12.06 17.76
N SER A 235 8.21 -12.83 16.72
CA SER A 235 9.20 -13.41 15.80
C SER A 235 8.83 -12.98 14.39
N ILE A 236 9.75 -12.27 13.72
CA ILE A 236 9.51 -11.70 12.40
C ILE A 236 10.68 -12.03 11.47
N LEU A 237 10.36 -12.55 10.30
CA LEU A 237 11.29 -12.73 9.18
C LEU A 237 10.98 -11.70 8.10
N LEU A 238 11.89 -10.76 7.89
CA LEU A 238 11.79 -9.70 6.88
C LEU A 238 12.68 -10.05 5.68
N ILE A 239 12.13 -10.05 4.47
CA ILE A 239 12.89 -10.34 3.25
C ILE A 239 12.55 -9.31 2.18
N GLY A 240 13.55 -8.75 1.51
CA GLY A 240 13.30 -7.86 0.39
C GLY A 240 14.53 -7.32 -0.31
N ASP A 241 14.29 -6.52 -1.34
CA ASP A 241 15.32 -5.76 -2.07
C ASP A 241 15.35 -4.29 -1.62
N GLU A 242 16.13 -3.45 -2.30
CA GLU A 242 16.29 -2.04 -1.96
C GLU A 242 14.96 -1.26 -1.96
N SER A 243 13.98 -1.69 -2.76
CA SER A 243 12.66 -1.05 -2.78
C SER A 243 11.87 -1.29 -1.49
N ALA A 244 12.14 -2.40 -0.81
CA ALA A 244 11.50 -2.81 0.43
C ALA A 244 12.26 -2.36 1.69
N LEU A 245 13.55 -2.02 1.55
CA LEU A 245 14.40 -1.55 2.64
C LEU A 245 13.77 -0.44 3.50
N PRO A 246 13.07 0.57 2.95
CA PRO A 246 12.40 1.58 3.77
C PRO A 246 11.34 1.00 4.72
N ALA A 247 10.60 -0.02 4.27
CA ALA A 247 9.57 -0.67 5.08
C ALA A 247 10.21 -1.57 6.14
N ILE A 248 11.22 -2.38 5.76
CA ILE A 248 12.00 -3.20 6.69
C ILE A 248 12.59 -2.35 7.80
N ALA A 249 13.16 -1.20 7.45
CA ALA A 249 13.79 -0.29 8.39
C ALA A 249 12.76 0.42 9.30
N ARG A 250 11.54 0.65 8.83
CA ARG A 250 10.44 1.16 9.65
C ARG A 250 9.91 0.10 10.61
N ILE A 251 9.66 -1.11 10.12
CA ILE A 251 9.25 -2.25 10.95
C ILE A 251 10.25 -2.48 12.08
N ALA A 252 11.55 -2.51 11.78
CA ALA A 252 12.58 -2.70 12.79
C ALA A 252 12.61 -1.60 13.86
N ALA A 253 12.39 -0.34 13.45
CA ALA A 253 12.44 0.81 14.34
C ALA A 253 11.20 0.94 15.23
N GLU A 254 10.03 0.48 14.76
CA GLU A 254 8.76 0.54 15.50
C GLU A 254 8.41 -0.78 16.21
N ALA A 255 9.24 -1.82 16.05
CA ALA A 255 9.04 -3.10 16.71
C ALA A 255 9.20 -2.97 18.24
N PRO A 256 8.33 -3.62 19.04
CA PRO A 256 8.51 -3.75 20.48
C PRO A 256 9.87 -4.33 20.86
N ALA A 257 10.36 -3.99 22.05
CA ALA A 257 11.67 -4.43 22.55
C ALA A 257 11.77 -5.97 22.71
N GLU A 258 10.65 -6.66 22.85
CA GLU A 258 10.59 -8.12 22.95
C GLU A 258 10.61 -8.83 21.59
N THR A 259 10.63 -8.08 20.49
CA THR A 259 10.58 -8.65 19.13
C THR A 259 11.96 -9.11 18.66
N HIS A 260 11.99 -10.31 18.10
CA HIS A 260 13.12 -10.90 17.41
C HIS A 260 12.91 -10.79 15.90
N ILE A 261 13.80 -10.07 15.24
CA ILE A 261 13.75 -9.82 13.80
C ILE A 261 14.95 -10.47 13.15
N ARG A 262 14.70 -11.28 12.13
CA ARG A 262 15.71 -11.66 11.14
C ARG A 262 15.39 -10.96 9.83
N ALA A 263 16.36 -10.28 9.24
CA ALA A 263 16.21 -9.60 7.96
C ALA A 263 17.18 -10.16 6.91
N ILE A 264 16.68 -10.45 5.72
CA ILE A 264 17.49 -10.77 4.53
C ILE A 264 17.23 -9.68 3.49
N ILE A 265 18.23 -8.88 3.21
CA ILE A 265 18.08 -7.67 2.40
C ILE A 265 19.06 -7.74 1.23
N GLU A 266 18.51 -7.74 0.01
CA GLU A 266 19.30 -7.63 -1.21
C GLU A 266 19.53 -6.16 -1.57
N VAL A 267 20.78 -5.81 -1.79
CA VAL A 267 21.22 -4.49 -2.24
C VAL A 267 22.25 -4.61 -3.35
N GLU A 268 22.48 -3.55 -4.12
CA GLU A 268 23.49 -3.54 -5.18
C GLU A 268 24.87 -3.95 -4.65
N ASP A 269 25.35 -3.27 -3.61
CA ASP A 269 26.64 -3.56 -2.99
C ASP A 269 26.71 -3.08 -1.53
N LYS A 270 27.89 -3.24 -0.91
CA LYS A 270 28.13 -2.89 0.49
C LYS A 270 27.90 -1.40 0.81
N ALA A 271 28.03 -0.49 -0.14
CA ALA A 271 27.80 0.94 0.08
C ALA A 271 26.31 1.27 0.25
N GLU A 272 25.43 0.35 -0.11
CA GLU A 272 23.97 0.46 0.08
C GLU A 272 23.49 -0.09 1.43
N GLU A 273 24.36 -0.70 2.23
CA GLU A 273 24.02 -1.15 3.57
C GLU A 273 23.70 0.05 4.48
N GLN A 274 22.58 -0.03 5.19
CA GLN A 274 22.12 1.02 6.10
C GLN A 274 22.07 0.51 7.54
N PRO A 275 22.40 1.35 8.54
CA PRO A 275 22.12 1.00 9.93
C PRO A 275 20.60 0.92 10.13
N LEU A 276 20.14 -0.22 10.65
CA LEU A 276 18.75 -0.43 11.04
C LEU A 276 18.63 -0.28 12.55
N LEU A 277 17.78 0.65 12.98
CA LEU A 277 17.51 0.90 14.39
C LEU A 277 16.41 -0.06 14.85
N THR A 278 16.54 -0.54 16.09
CA THR A 278 15.51 -1.33 16.77
C THR A 278 15.71 -1.25 18.28
N ASP A 279 14.62 -1.34 19.03
CA ASP A 279 14.66 -1.59 20.49
C ASP A 279 14.71 -3.10 20.81
N GLY A 280 14.47 -3.96 19.82
CA GLY A 280 14.47 -5.42 19.95
C GLY A 280 15.79 -6.08 19.55
N VAL A 281 15.71 -7.36 19.16
CA VAL A 281 16.85 -8.13 18.63
C VAL A 281 16.77 -8.16 17.11
N LEU A 282 17.82 -7.71 16.43
CA LEU A 282 17.89 -7.70 14.97
C LEU A 282 19.13 -8.43 14.45
N ASP A 283 18.90 -9.44 13.61
CA ASP A 283 19.91 -10.19 12.85
C ASP A 283 19.74 -9.87 11.36
N VAL A 284 20.69 -9.13 10.76
CA VAL A 284 20.63 -8.70 9.35
C VAL A 284 21.64 -9.47 8.52
N ARG A 285 21.16 -10.05 7.43
CA ARG A 285 21.98 -10.62 6.37
C ARG A 285 21.80 -9.80 5.09
N TRP A 286 22.87 -9.13 4.67
CA TRP A 286 22.94 -8.43 3.40
C TRP A 286 23.34 -9.37 2.28
N LEU A 287 22.64 -9.29 1.15
CA LEU A 287 22.99 -9.94 -0.10
C LEU A 287 23.42 -8.86 -1.09
N HIS A 288 24.60 -9.00 -1.68
CA HIS A 288 25.17 -7.98 -2.59
C HIS A 288 25.05 -8.45 -4.04
N ARG A 289 24.08 -7.88 -4.75
CA ARG A 289 23.72 -8.22 -6.14
C ARG A 289 24.92 -8.10 -7.09
N GLY A 290 25.74 -7.05 -6.94
CA GLY A 290 26.95 -6.83 -7.74
C GLY A 290 28.07 -7.84 -7.51
N SER A 291 27.98 -8.65 -6.44
CA SER A 291 28.94 -9.73 -6.14
C SER A 291 28.45 -11.12 -6.54
N TYR A 292 27.25 -11.23 -7.12
CA TYR A 292 26.73 -12.51 -7.57
C TYR A 292 27.57 -13.08 -8.72
N PRO A 293 27.78 -14.41 -8.77
CA PRO A 293 28.31 -15.07 -9.96
C PRO A 293 27.47 -14.70 -11.20
N GLY A 294 28.09 -14.54 -12.36
CA GLY A 294 27.39 -14.06 -13.57
C GLY A 294 26.27 -14.99 -14.09
N ASP A 295 26.21 -16.23 -13.62
CA ASP A 295 25.17 -17.23 -13.87
C ASP A 295 24.21 -17.43 -12.69
N ALA A 296 24.46 -16.78 -11.55
CA ALA A 296 23.60 -16.84 -10.39
C ALA A 296 22.34 -16.00 -10.62
N ALA A 297 21.22 -16.70 -10.79
CA ALA A 297 19.88 -16.12 -10.75
C ALA A 297 19.21 -16.45 -9.41
N ASP A 298 18.18 -15.67 -9.06
CA ASP A 298 17.23 -16.01 -8.00
C ASP A 298 17.85 -16.18 -6.60
N ILE A 299 19.01 -15.56 -6.31
CA ILE A 299 19.68 -15.68 -5.01
C ILE A 299 18.77 -15.22 -3.87
N LEU A 300 18.13 -14.05 -3.99
CA LEU A 300 17.15 -13.58 -3.01
C LEU A 300 16.02 -14.61 -2.80
N VAL A 301 15.48 -15.19 -3.88
CA VAL A 301 14.41 -16.20 -3.80
C VAL A 301 14.90 -17.49 -3.11
N SER A 302 16.11 -17.93 -3.40
CA SER A 302 16.72 -19.12 -2.78
C SER A 302 16.90 -18.91 -1.28
N GLU A 303 17.48 -17.78 -0.90
CA GLU A 303 17.70 -17.40 0.50
C GLU A 303 16.38 -17.21 1.25
N ALA A 304 15.37 -16.60 0.59
CA ALA A 304 14.02 -16.48 1.13
C ALA A 304 13.42 -17.85 1.46
N LYS A 305 13.44 -18.79 0.50
CA LYS A 305 12.89 -20.14 0.69
C LYS A 305 13.63 -20.92 1.79
N ALA A 306 14.96 -20.79 1.86
CA ALA A 306 15.75 -21.41 2.91
C ALA A 306 15.40 -20.84 4.29
N ALA A 307 15.30 -19.52 4.42
CA ALA A 307 14.95 -18.85 5.67
C ALA A 307 13.52 -19.18 6.12
N ILE A 308 12.55 -19.13 5.22
CA ILE A 308 11.15 -19.51 5.49
C ILE A 308 11.04 -20.97 5.93
N SER A 309 11.90 -21.86 5.40
CA SER A 309 11.92 -23.27 5.82
C SER A 309 12.49 -23.50 7.21
N ALA A 310 13.27 -22.54 7.72
CA ALA A 310 14.01 -22.65 8.96
C ALA A 310 13.31 -21.99 10.17
N VAL A 311 12.26 -21.22 9.94
CA VAL A 311 11.45 -20.58 11.00
C VAL A 311 10.26 -21.45 11.39
N ASP A 312 9.73 -21.24 12.59
CA ASP A 312 8.51 -21.88 13.05
C ASP A 312 7.25 -21.30 12.38
N ASP A 313 6.12 -21.96 12.56
CA ASP A 313 4.83 -21.55 11.98
C ASP A 313 4.22 -20.31 12.67
N GLU A 314 4.77 -19.88 13.81
CA GLU A 314 4.34 -18.68 14.55
C GLU A 314 5.11 -17.41 14.10
N THR A 315 6.19 -17.58 13.34
CA THR A 315 7.00 -16.48 12.83
C THR A 315 6.27 -15.77 11.70
N PHE A 316 6.12 -14.45 11.85
CA PHE A 316 5.53 -13.62 10.81
C PHE A 316 6.49 -13.45 9.63
N VAL A 317 6.08 -13.89 8.45
CA VAL A 317 6.88 -13.81 7.22
C VAL A 317 6.47 -12.58 6.40
N TRP A 318 7.33 -11.57 6.37
CA TRP A 318 7.13 -10.38 5.56
C TRP A 318 8.10 -10.40 4.38
N VAL A 319 7.57 -10.32 3.15
CA VAL A 319 8.35 -10.34 1.92
C VAL A 319 7.87 -9.26 0.97
N ALA A 320 8.77 -8.38 0.54
CA ALA A 320 8.51 -7.47 -0.56
C ALA A 320 9.72 -7.29 -1.48
N CYS A 321 9.52 -7.47 -2.79
CA CYS A 321 10.55 -7.30 -3.80
C CYS A 321 9.91 -7.25 -5.21
N GLU A 322 10.66 -7.63 -6.23
CA GLU A 322 10.19 -7.73 -7.61
C GLU A 322 9.10 -8.80 -7.80
N ARG A 323 8.18 -8.55 -8.73
CA ARG A 323 7.01 -9.39 -9.01
C ARG A 323 7.31 -10.86 -9.31
N THR A 324 8.34 -11.17 -10.09
CA THR A 324 8.68 -12.56 -10.45
C THR A 324 9.19 -13.32 -9.23
N ASP A 325 10.02 -12.67 -8.43
CA ASP A 325 10.56 -13.22 -7.17
C ASP A 325 9.41 -13.50 -6.19
N ILE A 326 8.47 -12.56 -6.04
CA ILE A 326 7.25 -12.72 -5.24
C ILE A 326 6.37 -13.87 -5.74
N ARG A 327 6.20 -14.05 -7.05
CA ARG A 327 5.44 -15.18 -7.60
C ARG A 327 6.07 -16.52 -7.22
N ALA A 328 7.40 -16.62 -7.29
CA ALA A 328 8.12 -17.82 -6.90
C ALA A 328 7.98 -18.11 -5.39
N ILE A 329 8.05 -17.07 -4.54
CA ILE A 329 7.90 -17.19 -3.08
C ILE A 329 6.46 -17.55 -2.69
N ARG A 330 5.44 -16.93 -3.31
CA ARG A 330 4.04 -17.28 -3.08
C ARG A 330 3.73 -18.72 -3.47
N THR A 331 4.27 -19.20 -4.58
CA THR A 331 4.12 -20.60 -5.02
C THR A 331 4.68 -21.57 -3.97
N PHE A 332 5.85 -21.23 -3.42
CA PHE A 332 6.48 -22.00 -2.36
C PHE A 332 5.67 -22.01 -1.05
N LEU A 333 5.22 -20.85 -0.58
CA LEU A 333 4.37 -20.72 0.62
C LEU A 333 3.05 -21.49 0.47
N LYS A 334 2.41 -21.41 -0.71
CA LYS A 334 1.19 -22.16 -1.01
C LYS A 334 1.41 -23.67 -0.95
N ALA A 335 2.50 -24.17 -1.51
CA ALA A 335 2.85 -25.60 -1.45
C ALA A 335 3.07 -26.09 -0.01
N ARG A 336 3.51 -25.20 0.89
CA ARG A 336 3.68 -25.46 2.32
C ARG A 336 2.43 -25.27 3.16
N GLN A 337 1.33 -24.80 2.57
CA GLN A 337 0.11 -24.43 3.30
C GLN A 337 0.38 -23.43 4.44
N HIS A 338 1.32 -22.50 4.24
CA HIS A 338 1.66 -21.49 5.24
C HIS A 338 0.42 -20.64 5.59
N ASP A 339 0.21 -20.34 6.87
CA ASP A 339 -0.95 -19.58 7.32
C ASP A 339 -0.90 -18.17 6.72
N ARG A 340 -2.02 -17.76 6.13
CA ARG A 340 -2.16 -16.43 5.53
C ARG A 340 -2.18 -15.32 6.57
N ARG A 341 -2.47 -15.64 7.83
CA ARG A 341 -2.50 -14.69 8.94
C ARG A 341 -1.10 -14.34 9.46
N THR A 342 -0.11 -15.19 9.19
CA THR A 342 1.29 -15.01 9.64
C THR A 342 2.20 -14.58 8.49
N MET A 343 1.65 -13.96 7.43
CA MET A 343 2.47 -13.48 6.33
C MET A 343 1.96 -12.19 5.69
N TYR A 344 2.90 -11.41 5.20
CA TYR A 344 2.68 -10.32 4.24
C TYR A 344 3.60 -10.57 3.05
N VAL A 345 3.04 -10.74 1.86
CA VAL A 345 3.84 -11.00 0.66
C VAL A 345 3.32 -10.14 -0.49
N ALA A 346 4.07 -9.11 -0.88
CA ALA A 346 3.66 -8.13 -1.88
C ALA A 346 4.79 -7.83 -2.86
N TRP A 347 4.46 -7.53 -4.12
CA TRP A 347 5.47 -7.03 -5.06
C TRP A 347 5.42 -5.52 -5.11
N TYR A 348 6.58 -4.87 -5.04
CA TYR A 348 6.69 -3.41 -5.04
C TYR A 348 6.96 -2.86 -6.44
N TRP A 349 7.55 -3.68 -7.30
CA TRP A 349 7.88 -3.32 -8.65
C TRP A 349 7.89 -4.54 -9.57
N GLU A 350 7.93 -4.29 -10.86
CA GLU A 350 8.03 -5.29 -11.91
C GLU A 350 9.14 -4.85 -12.85
N ARG A 351 10.02 -5.79 -13.21
CA ARG A 351 10.98 -5.56 -14.30
C ARG A 351 10.18 -5.51 -15.60
N ASP A 352 10.41 -4.49 -16.43
CA ASP A 352 9.83 -4.46 -17.77
C ASP A 352 10.15 -5.76 -18.50
N VAL A 353 9.10 -6.49 -18.87
CA VAL A 353 9.25 -7.63 -19.78
C VAL A 353 9.68 -7.01 -21.10
N LYS A 354 10.94 -7.18 -21.49
CA LYS A 354 11.33 -6.98 -22.89
C LYS A 354 10.44 -7.90 -23.72
N ILE A 355 9.42 -7.33 -24.34
CA ILE A 355 8.69 -8.01 -25.42
C ILE A 355 9.76 -8.18 -26.50
N ALA A 356 10.22 -9.42 -26.65
CA ALA A 356 11.22 -9.82 -27.63
C ALA A 356 10.70 -9.64 -29.06
#